data_AF-A0A415H835-F1
#
_entry.id   AF-A0A415H835-F1
#
_cell.length_a   1.000
_cell.length_b   1.000
_cell.length_c   1.000
_cell.angle_alpha   90.00
_cell.angle_beta   90.00
_cell.angle_gamma   90.00
#
_symmetry.space_group_name_H-M   'P 1'
#
loop_
_entity.id
_entity.type
_entity.pdbx_description
1 polymer ?
#
loop_
_entity_poly.entity_id
_entity_poly.type
_entity_poly.pdbx_seq_one_letter_code
_entity_poly.pdbx_strand_id
1 'polypeptide(L)' 'MNKSRKLKVYSQSGYHYQERPTIILKGRWLEEAGFPLNSYITVETIEEGVLKITRQS' A
#
# COMPACT_ATOMS: atom_id res chain seq x y z
N MET A 1 -10.36 -11.16 -12.84
CA MET A 1 -10.72 -11.82 -11.56
C MET A 1 -10.40 -10.84 -10.44
N ASN A 2 -11.42 -10.23 -9.83
CA ASN A 2 -11.22 -9.17 -8.83
C ASN A 2 -10.79 -9.80 -7.50
N LYS A 3 -9.48 -10.04 -7.35
CA LYS A 3 -8.90 -10.48 -6.07
C LYS A 3 -8.89 -9.29 -5.11
N SER A 4 -9.88 -9.19 -4.23
CA SER A 4 -9.87 -8.21 -3.15
C SER A 4 -9.10 -8.75 -1.95
N ARG A 5 -8.34 -7.88 -1.27
CA ARG A 5 -7.63 -8.22 -0.03
C ARG A 5 -8.05 -7.24 1.04
N LYS A 6 -8.53 -7.76 2.17
CA LYS A 6 -8.86 -6.95 3.35
C LYS A 6 -7.57 -6.70 4.12
N LEU A 7 -7.19 -5.43 4.23
CA LEU A 7 -6.05 -4.98 5.00
C LEU A 7 -6.54 -4.14 6.18
N LYS A 8 -5.77 -4.13 7.25
CA LYS A 8 -6.03 -3.29 8.41
C LYS A 8 -5.15 -2.04 8.34
N VAL A 9 -5.70 -0.90 8.71
CA VAL A 9 -4.94 0.32 9.00
C VAL A 9 -4.39 0.20 10.40
N TYR A 10 -3.08 0.38 10.55
CA TYR A 10 -2.37 0.28 11.83
C TYR A 10 -1.87 1.66 12.26
N SER A 11 -1.57 1.82 13.54
CA SER A 11 -0.60 2.80 14.01
C SER A 11 0.78 2.13 14.06
N GLN A 12 1.83 2.85 13.68
CA GLN A 12 3.19 2.35 13.86
C GLN A 12 3.63 2.62 15.31
N SER A 13 3.88 1.57 16.09
CA SER A 13 4.44 1.69 17.44
C SER A 13 5.98 1.63 17.41
N GLY A 14 6.64 2.61 18.04
CA GLY A 14 8.11 2.72 18.11
C GLY A 14 8.57 3.89 18.98
N TYR A 15 9.83 3.86 19.46
CA TYR A 15 10.41 4.90 20.33
C TYR A 15 10.47 6.24 19.56
N HIS A 16 9.88 7.31 20.12
CA HIS A 16 9.67 8.63 19.50
C HIS A 16 8.70 8.72 18.31
N TYR A 17 7.77 7.78 18.13
CA TYR A 17 6.89 7.81 16.94
C TYR A 17 5.53 8.46 17.19
N GLN A 18 5.12 9.33 16.26
CA GLN A 18 3.77 9.90 16.20
C GLN A 18 2.81 8.83 15.65
N GLU A 19 1.66 8.66 16.28
CA GLU A 19 0.60 7.75 15.83
C GLU A 19 0.07 8.20 14.47
N ARG A 20 0.66 7.69 13.39
CA ARG A 20 0.23 7.96 12.02
C ARG A 20 -0.44 6.73 11.42
N PRO A 21 -1.55 6.90 10.69
CA PRO A 21 -2.20 5.78 10.01
C PRO A 21 -1.25 5.16 8.98
N THR A 22 -1.11 3.85 9.04
CA THR A 22 -0.17 3.07 8.20
C THR A 22 -0.91 1.91 7.55
N ILE A 23 -0.76 1.79 6.23
CA ILE A 23 -1.21 0.63 5.44
C ILE A 23 0.03 -0.16 5.04
N ILE A 24 0.04 -1.47 5.30
CA ILE A 24 1.14 -2.35 4.94
C ILE A 24 0.73 -3.21 3.75
N LEU A 25 1.40 -3.01 2.61
CA LEU A 25 1.27 -3.85 1.42
C LEU A 25 2.48 -4.79 1.35
N LYS A 26 2.28 -6.09 1.63
CA LYS A 26 3.35 -7.09 1.59
C LYS A 26 2.83 -8.46 1.13
N GLY A 27 3.64 -9.17 0.35
CA GLY A 27 3.44 -10.57 -0.03
C GLY A 27 3.65 -10.82 -1.54
N ARG A 28 3.85 -12.10 -1.90
CA ARG A 28 4.05 -12.55 -3.30
C ARG A 28 2.96 -12.08 -4.27
N TRP A 29 1.76 -11.85 -3.75
CA TRP A 29 0.64 -11.35 -4.54
C TRP A 29 0.87 -9.97 -5.17
N LEU A 30 1.79 -9.16 -4.63
CA LEU A 30 2.17 -7.89 -5.24
C LEU A 30 2.95 -8.10 -6.54
N GLU A 31 3.87 -9.05 -6.56
CA GLU A 31 4.60 -9.45 -7.77
C GLU A 31 3.64 -9.97 -8.83
N GLU A 32 2.71 -10.86 -8.44
CA GLU A 32 1.62 -11.35 -9.31
C GLU A 32 0.72 -10.22 -9.83
N ALA A 33 0.56 -9.13 -9.06
CA ALA A 33 -0.21 -7.95 -9.43
C ALA A 33 0.60 -6.94 -10.27
N GLY A 34 1.84 -7.26 -10.64
CA GLY A 34 2.69 -6.42 -11.49
C GLY A 34 3.52 -5.37 -10.74
N PHE A 35 3.72 -5.54 -9.43
CA PHE A 35 4.62 -4.75 -8.60
C PHE A 35 5.85 -5.57 -8.19
N PRO A 36 6.84 -5.75 -9.08
CA PRO A 36 8.04 -6.48 -8.75
C PRO A 36 8.91 -5.71 -7.74
N LEU A 37 9.85 -6.41 -7.13
CA LEU A 37 10.90 -5.81 -6.31
C LEU A 37 11.64 -4.72 -7.07
N ASN A 38 12.14 -3.71 -6.34
CA ASN A 38 12.87 -2.56 -6.87
C ASN A 38 12.08 -1.71 -7.88
N SER A 39 10.76 -1.86 -7.97
CA SER A 39 9.91 -0.95 -8.73
C SER A 39 9.54 0.29 -7.92
N TYR A 40 9.49 1.44 -8.59
CA TYR A 40 8.93 2.66 -8.02
C TYR A 40 7.41 2.66 -8.20
N ILE A 41 6.70 3.27 -7.26
CA ILE A 41 5.25 3.42 -7.31
C ILE A 41 4.86 4.89 -7.12
N THR A 42 3.72 5.25 -7.70
CA THR A 42 3.02 6.49 -7.42
C THR A 42 1.75 6.17 -6.64
N VAL A 43 1.47 6.94 -5.60
CA VAL A 43 0.22 6.89 -4.84
C VAL A 43 -0.49 8.22 -5.02
N GLU A 44 -1.70 8.17 -5.57
CA GLU A 44 -2.54 9.35 -5.82
C GLU A 44 -3.81 9.24 -4.98
N THR A 45 -4.17 10.32 -4.29
CA THR A 45 -5.50 10.46 -3.66
C THR A 45 -6.46 10.93 -4.74
N ILE A 46 -7.42 10.07 -5.11
CA ILE A 46 -8.41 10.42 -6.13
C ILE A 46 -9.59 11.15 -5.46
N GLU A 47 -10.08 10.59 -4.36
CA GLU A 47 -11.14 11.14 -3.52
C GLU A 47 -10.98 10.64 -2.08
N GLU A 48 -11.81 11.12 -1.17
CA GLU A 48 -11.77 10.72 0.23
C GLU A 48 -11.93 9.19 0.37
N GLY A 49 -10.98 8.54 1.04
CA GLY A 49 -10.97 7.09 1.22
C GLY A 49 -10.54 6.27 0.00
N VAL A 50 -10.19 6.90 -1.13
CA VAL A 50 -9.79 6.20 -2.35
C VAL A 50 -8.38 6.59 -2.79
N LEU A 51 -7.48 5.62 -2.70
CA LEU A 51 -6.12 5.71 -3.21
C LEU A 51 -5.96 4.90 -4.49
N LYS A 52 -5.29 5.49 -5.48
CA LYS A 52 -4.81 4.80 -6.66
C LYS A 52 -3.31 4.56 -6.54
N ILE A 53 -2.90 3.30 -6.66
CA ILE A 53 -1.50 2.89 -6.61
C ILE A 53 -1.11 2.37 -7.99
N THR A 54 -0.11 2.99 -8.60
CA THR A 54 0.36 2.63 -9.95
C THR A 54 1.86 2.42 -9.94
N ARG A 55 2.33 1.35 -10.58
CA ARG A 55 3.77 1.13 -10.82
C ARG A 55 4.27 2.17 -11.83
N GLN A 56 5.44 2.75 -11.56
CA GLN A 56 6.15 3.57 -12.55
C GLN A 56 6.82 2.67 -13.58
N SER A 57 6.63 3.02 -14.86
CA SER A 57 7.19 2.31 -16.00
C SER A 57 8.69 2.51 -16.11
#